data_AF-A0A0W0EL72-F1
#
_entry.id   AF-A0A0W0EL72-F1
#
_cell.length_a   1.000
_cell.length_b   1.000
_cell.length_c   1.000
_cell.angle_alpha   90.00
_cell.angle_beta   90.00
_cell.angle_gamma   90.00
#
_symmetry.space_group_name_H-M   'P 1'
#
loop_
_entity.id
_entity.type
_entity.pdbx_description
1 polymer ?
#
loop_
_entity_poly.entity_id
_entity_poly.type
_entity_poly.pdbx_seq_one_letter_code
_entity_poly.pdbx_strand_id
1 'polypeptide(L)'
;MKYLSVFATFVAILSWACAAVYPDFYEDKVVVLDGMGTEEFILPFDKPLSVRNSSLTLKNFARISLPGGLIVQRNSVLNIIPPIGASKKLNFTVRGICAIETNSKFTYDSSGNTYEDEADAVNNFVFDIYGDQIGVQVYKDCSMSVTLPTIKNGIPNYRGESPNIRMAGVAPDQTALELRYISCMIISGKLDLLSPGSKTGSQFDKPLWRMDFGLSGLPKSSPNTPSYARDDMSGKITCEGILAVYNDMFSFTNNAVLHTLGYIGYSVVSPITLDLSMGPIRRQTNYEYLVALPAGQDGITLTGYKYTADTDISDAHQYLFYYFYDNDATKEDEISVSTDNSDVRIAHSNPSQTVTVHGDSSLNIGYYKGDRIDSFVGFDGLDFSKYKKELAVYFYESFQYSSTTTTKSDEYTTEIIEIIVSGTLGIDNKPSPVTISSTIYNQLRETTETVDLGNGVTEYHVLDYFPVPQDDKEHPYGTSTKIITYSPPPVTITATTAADYVETDWI
;
A
#
# COMPACT_ATOMS: atom_id res chain seq x y z
N MET A 1 -47.82 -25.51 52.86
CA MET A 1 -47.00 -25.69 51.64
C MET A 1 -47.48 -24.91 50.40
N LYS A 2 -48.40 -23.93 50.50
CA LYS A 2 -48.84 -23.09 49.34
C LYS A 2 -48.19 -21.71 49.21
N TYR A 3 -47.43 -21.26 50.22
CA TYR A 3 -46.78 -19.94 50.22
C TYR A 3 -45.32 -19.97 49.80
N LEU A 4 -44.67 -21.14 49.79
CA LEU A 4 -43.26 -21.28 49.44
C LEU A 4 -43.03 -21.14 47.92
N SER A 5 -43.97 -21.62 47.09
CA SER A 5 -43.89 -21.47 45.64
C SER A 5 -44.11 -20.03 45.21
N VAL A 6 -45.05 -19.32 45.84
CA VAL A 6 -45.31 -17.90 45.54
C VAL A 6 -44.12 -17.02 45.92
N PHE A 7 -43.46 -17.30 47.05
CA PHE A 7 -42.24 -16.58 47.47
C PHE A 7 -41.06 -16.87 46.54
N ALA A 8 -40.88 -18.12 46.08
CA ALA A 8 -39.84 -18.47 45.13
C ALA A 8 -40.06 -17.81 43.75
N THR A 9 -41.31 -17.74 43.27
CA THR A 9 -41.65 -17.01 42.04
C THR A 9 -41.47 -15.50 42.23
N PHE A 10 -41.79 -14.94 43.41
CA PHE A 10 -41.61 -13.51 43.69
C PHE A 10 -40.12 -13.12 43.77
N VAL A 11 -39.27 -13.96 44.37
CA VAL A 11 -37.81 -13.74 44.41
C VAL A 11 -37.17 -13.92 43.03
N ALA A 12 -37.62 -14.91 42.24
CA ALA A 12 -37.17 -15.09 40.85
C ALA A 12 -37.57 -13.90 39.95
N ILE A 13 -38.79 -13.37 40.12
CA ILE A 13 -39.27 -12.17 39.41
C ILE A 13 -38.53 -10.92 39.90
N LEU A 14 -38.22 -10.77 41.19
CA LEU A 14 -37.40 -9.66 41.70
C LEU A 14 -35.96 -9.71 41.19
N SER A 15 -35.36 -10.91 41.05
CA SER A 15 -34.03 -11.06 40.44
C SER A 15 -34.01 -10.84 38.92
N TRP A 16 -35.16 -10.95 38.24
CA TRP A 16 -35.31 -10.62 36.80
C TRP A 16 -35.73 -9.16 36.57
N ALA A 17 -36.35 -8.51 37.57
CA ALA A 17 -36.84 -7.13 37.47
C ALA A 17 -35.85 -6.07 37.97
N CYS A 18 -34.75 -6.47 38.62
CA CYS A 18 -33.61 -5.58 38.81
C CYS A 18 -32.77 -5.62 37.53
N ALA A 19 -32.81 -4.53 36.75
CA ALA A 19 -31.78 -4.28 35.75
C ALA A 19 -30.42 -4.59 36.39
N ALA A 20 -29.60 -5.42 35.75
CA ALA A 20 -28.29 -5.76 36.27
C ALA A 20 -27.47 -4.47 36.41
N VAL A 21 -27.33 -3.97 37.65
CA VAL A 21 -26.53 -2.78 37.93
C VAL A 21 -25.09 -3.23 38.07
N TYR A 22 -24.32 -3.03 37.01
CA TYR A 22 -22.89 -3.30 37.03
C TYR A 22 -22.14 -2.18 37.74
N PRO A 23 -21.09 -2.51 38.51
CA PRO A 23 -20.14 -1.50 39.00
C PRO A 23 -19.48 -0.78 37.83
N ASP A 24 -19.32 0.52 37.98
CA ASP A 24 -18.57 1.42 37.10
C ASP A 24 -17.09 1.53 37.52
N PHE A 25 -16.69 0.97 38.66
CA PHE A 25 -15.33 1.05 39.18
C PHE A 25 -14.77 -0.29 39.66
N TYR A 26 -13.57 -0.63 39.20
CA TYR A 26 -12.83 -1.84 39.56
C TYR A 26 -11.41 -1.46 39.99
N GLU A 27 -11.06 -1.74 41.24
CA GLU A 27 -9.73 -1.50 41.80
C GLU A 27 -9.18 -2.74 42.51
N ASP A 28 -7.90 -3.04 42.26
CA ASP A 28 -7.11 -4.12 42.86
C ASP A 28 -7.76 -5.52 42.71
N LYS A 29 -8.37 -5.80 41.55
CA LYS A 29 -9.13 -7.05 41.34
C LYS A 29 -8.89 -7.69 39.98
N VAL A 30 -9.14 -8.99 39.92
CA VAL A 30 -9.29 -9.76 38.67
C VAL A 30 -10.74 -10.22 38.60
N VAL A 31 -11.47 -9.79 37.58
CA VAL A 31 -12.92 -10.02 37.43
C VAL A 31 -13.25 -10.50 36.03
N VAL A 32 -14.09 -11.51 35.93
CA VAL A 32 -14.73 -11.94 34.69
C VAL A 32 -16.23 -11.82 34.88
N LEU A 33 -16.87 -10.97 34.07
CA LEU A 33 -18.33 -10.87 33.98
C LEU A 33 -18.76 -11.60 32.72
N ASP A 34 -19.73 -12.50 32.86
CA ASP A 34 -20.24 -13.31 31.75
C ASP A 34 -21.72 -12.97 31.52
N GLY A 35 -22.02 -12.46 30.33
CA GLY A 35 -23.32 -11.95 29.91
C GLY A 35 -24.33 -13.01 29.47
N MET A 36 -24.04 -14.30 29.70
CA MET A 36 -24.95 -15.44 29.44
C MET A 36 -26.29 -15.26 30.19
N GLY A 37 -27.24 -14.54 29.61
CA GLY A 37 -28.59 -14.33 30.15
C GLY A 37 -29.16 -12.92 29.97
N THR A 38 -28.33 -11.87 30.05
CA THR A 38 -28.76 -10.48 29.81
C THR A 38 -28.31 -9.95 28.46
N GLU A 39 -27.19 -10.47 27.92
CA GLU A 39 -26.51 -10.04 26.69
C GLU A 39 -26.12 -8.54 26.63
N GLU A 40 -26.54 -7.72 27.60
CA GLU A 40 -26.26 -6.29 27.69
C GLU A 40 -25.41 -5.93 28.92
N PHE A 41 -24.43 -5.05 28.72
CA PHE A 41 -23.67 -4.34 29.75
C PHE A 41 -23.78 -2.83 29.49
N ILE A 42 -24.60 -2.14 30.26
CA ILE A 42 -24.89 -0.72 30.05
C ILE A 42 -24.62 0.04 31.34
N LEU A 43 -23.78 1.07 31.26
CA LEU A 43 -23.57 2.01 32.37
C LEU A 43 -24.33 3.33 32.15
N PRO A 44 -24.66 4.08 33.22
CA PRO A 44 -25.24 5.42 33.12
C PRO A 44 -24.29 6.48 32.50
N PHE A 45 -24.85 7.57 31.99
CA PHE A 45 -24.11 8.68 31.35
C PHE A 45 -23.13 9.41 32.28
N ASP A 46 -23.36 9.40 33.58
CA ASP A 46 -22.54 10.08 34.59
C ASP A 46 -21.44 9.18 35.18
N LYS A 47 -21.31 7.95 34.66
CA LYS A 47 -20.47 6.90 35.25
C LYS A 47 -19.52 6.28 34.22
N PRO A 48 -18.29 6.79 34.07
CA PRO A 48 -17.28 6.12 33.25
C PRO A 48 -16.94 4.75 33.84
N LEU A 49 -16.76 3.74 32.99
CA LEU A 49 -16.14 2.49 33.38
C LEU A 49 -14.67 2.73 33.68
N SER A 50 -14.27 2.60 34.95
CA SER A 50 -12.91 2.85 35.41
C SER A 50 -12.29 1.56 35.97
N VAL A 51 -11.21 1.11 35.32
CA VAL A 51 -10.45 -0.09 35.68
C VAL A 51 -9.06 0.34 36.12
N ARG A 52 -8.72 0.07 37.38
CA ARG A 52 -7.49 0.56 38.02
C ARG A 52 -6.74 -0.55 38.73
N ASN A 53 -5.45 -0.73 38.41
CA ASN A 53 -4.64 -1.85 38.91
C ASN A 53 -5.39 -3.19 38.90
N SER A 54 -6.14 -3.44 37.83
CA SER A 54 -7.12 -4.53 37.76
C SER A 54 -7.13 -5.19 36.38
N SER A 55 -7.62 -6.43 36.34
CA SER A 55 -7.95 -7.12 35.10
C SER A 55 -9.45 -7.38 35.06
N LEU A 56 -10.15 -6.76 34.10
CA LEU A 56 -11.58 -6.95 33.88
C LEU A 56 -11.79 -7.62 32.52
N THR A 57 -12.58 -8.69 32.49
CA THR A 57 -13.04 -9.32 31.26
C THR A 57 -14.56 -9.26 31.18
N LEU A 58 -15.09 -8.64 30.12
CA LEU A 58 -16.51 -8.66 29.76
C LEU A 58 -16.71 -9.70 28.67
N LYS A 59 -17.33 -10.83 29.00
CA LYS A 59 -17.52 -11.97 28.12
C LYS A 59 -18.99 -12.15 27.77
N ASN A 60 -19.31 -12.53 26.54
CA ASN A 60 -20.66 -12.85 26.06
C ASN A 60 -21.70 -11.72 26.20
N PHE A 61 -21.25 -10.46 26.18
CA PHE A 61 -22.15 -9.30 26.04
C PHE A 61 -22.26 -8.93 24.56
N ALA A 62 -23.45 -9.06 23.98
CA ALA A 62 -23.75 -8.64 22.61
C ALA A 62 -23.79 -7.11 22.50
N ARG A 63 -24.23 -6.44 23.56
CA ARG A 63 -24.31 -4.97 23.62
C ARG A 63 -23.57 -4.44 24.84
N ILE A 64 -22.61 -3.56 24.60
CA ILE A 64 -21.86 -2.83 25.61
C ILE A 64 -21.99 -1.34 25.30
N SER A 65 -22.54 -0.57 26.24
CA SER A 65 -22.75 0.87 26.09
C SER A 65 -22.17 1.60 27.31
N LEU A 66 -21.14 2.40 27.07
CA LEU A 66 -20.42 3.18 28.09
C LEU A 66 -20.59 4.68 27.83
N PRO A 67 -21.77 5.25 28.08
CA PRO A 67 -22.07 6.63 27.75
C PRO A 67 -21.35 7.65 28.65
N GLY A 68 -20.85 7.23 29.82
CA GLY A 68 -20.03 8.06 30.70
C GLY A 68 -18.52 7.98 30.42
N GLY A 69 -18.07 7.05 29.56
CA GLY A 69 -16.66 6.87 29.24
C GLY A 69 -16.06 5.53 29.67
N LEU A 70 -14.79 5.38 29.30
CA LEU A 70 -13.92 4.25 29.57
C LEU A 70 -12.55 4.78 29.99
N ILE A 71 -12.07 4.36 31.16
CA ILE A 71 -10.74 4.69 31.67
C ILE A 71 -10.07 3.41 32.15
N VAL A 72 -8.96 3.02 31.50
CA VAL A 72 -8.17 1.84 31.88
C VAL A 72 -6.79 2.32 32.29
N GLN A 73 -6.44 2.17 33.58
CA GLN A 73 -5.29 2.86 34.16
C GLN A 73 -4.51 2.01 35.17
N ARG A 74 -3.26 2.41 35.42
CA ARG A 74 -2.34 1.82 36.41
C ARG A 74 -2.10 0.32 36.22
N ASN A 75 -1.47 -0.07 35.12
CA ASN A 75 -1.17 -1.46 34.77
C ASN A 75 -2.42 -2.35 34.65
N SER A 76 -3.54 -1.78 34.19
CA SER A 76 -4.81 -2.50 34.07
C SER A 76 -4.97 -3.16 32.71
N VAL A 77 -5.84 -4.16 32.66
CA VAL A 77 -6.25 -4.84 31.43
C VAL A 77 -7.77 -4.88 31.37
N LEU A 78 -8.36 -4.38 30.28
CA LEU A 78 -9.75 -4.58 29.94
C LEU A 78 -9.85 -5.45 28.67
N ASN A 79 -10.46 -6.62 28.81
CA ASN A 79 -10.74 -7.53 27.70
C ASN A 79 -12.24 -7.59 27.43
N ILE A 80 -12.63 -7.52 26.17
CA ILE A 80 -14.01 -7.68 25.71
C ILE A 80 -14.04 -8.82 24.70
N ILE A 81 -14.85 -9.83 25.01
CA ILE A 81 -15.05 -11.02 24.18
C ILE A 81 -16.57 -11.15 23.96
N PRO A 82 -17.13 -10.61 22.85
CA PRO A 82 -18.54 -10.70 22.53
C PRO A 82 -18.98 -12.17 22.32
N PRO A 83 -20.30 -12.44 22.27
CA PRO A 83 -20.80 -13.77 21.98
C PRO A 83 -20.44 -14.18 20.54
N ILE A 84 -19.86 -15.37 20.43
CA ILE A 84 -19.39 -15.97 19.17
C ILE A 84 -20.58 -16.46 18.35
N GLY A 85 -20.55 -16.24 17.03
CA GLY A 85 -21.55 -16.76 16.10
C GLY A 85 -21.63 -15.98 14.78
N ALA A 86 -22.36 -16.56 13.83
CA ALA A 86 -22.63 -15.96 12.53
C ALA A 86 -23.74 -14.90 12.61
N SER A 87 -23.56 -13.80 11.87
CA SER A 87 -24.51 -12.67 11.73
C SER A 87 -25.04 -12.16 13.08
N LYS A 88 -24.18 -12.19 14.11
CA LYS A 88 -24.55 -11.72 15.45
C LYS A 88 -24.64 -10.20 15.46
N LYS A 89 -25.70 -9.68 16.08
CA LYS A 89 -25.82 -8.25 16.40
C LYS A 89 -24.88 -7.91 17.55
N LEU A 90 -23.81 -7.22 17.24
CA LEU A 90 -22.81 -6.77 18.20
C LEU A 90 -22.78 -5.25 18.20
N ASN A 91 -22.79 -4.66 19.40
CA ASN A 91 -22.74 -3.23 19.57
C ASN A 91 -21.82 -2.90 20.75
N PHE A 92 -20.70 -2.23 20.45
CA PHE A 92 -19.83 -1.63 21.43
C PHE A 92 -19.81 -0.13 21.19
N THR A 93 -20.25 0.63 22.17
CA THR A 93 -20.29 2.10 22.09
C THR A 93 -19.69 2.74 23.33
N VAL A 94 -18.83 3.72 23.11
CA VAL A 94 -18.24 4.56 24.16
C VAL A 94 -18.50 6.02 23.82
N ARG A 95 -18.93 6.79 24.82
CA ARG A 95 -19.03 8.26 24.76
C ARG A 95 -18.16 8.86 25.85
N GLY A 96 -18.02 10.18 25.89
CA GLY A 96 -17.27 10.90 26.90
C GLY A 96 -15.76 10.78 26.71
N ILE A 97 -15.08 10.23 27.71
CA ILE A 97 -13.64 9.99 27.71
C ILE A 97 -13.35 8.53 27.37
N CYS A 98 -12.44 8.26 26.43
CA CYS A 98 -11.87 6.93 26.26
C CYS A 98 -10.35 6.99 26.43
N ALA A 99 -9.86 6.65 27.62
CA ALA A 99 -8.45 6.80 27.98
C ALA A 99 -7.81 5.48 28.45
N ILE A 100 -6.72 5.10 27.79
CA ILE A 100 -5.86 3.98 28.18
C ILE A 100 -4.52 4.54 28.66
N GLU A 101 -4.27 4.43 29.96
CA GLU A 101 -3.24 5.16 30.68
C GLU A 101 -2.31 4.26 31.49
N THR A 102 -1.09 4.72 31.74
CA THR A 102 -0.15 4.12 32.71
C THR A 102 0.06 2.62 32.50
N ASN A 103 0.69 2.24 31.38
CA ASN A 103 1.02 0.85 31.04
C ASN A 103 -0.19 -0.11 31.03
N SER A 104 -1.35 0.38 30.58
CA SER A 104 -2.60 -0.39 30.55
C SER A 104 -2.97 -0.85 29.14
N LYS A 105 -3.89 -1.82 29.07
CA LYS A 105 -4.28 -2.48 27.81
C LYS A 105 -5.79 -2.59 27.68
N PHE A 106 -6.29 -2.30 26.49
CA PHE A 106 -7.65 -2.59 26.06
C PHE A 106 -7.62 -3.58 24.90
N THR A 107 -8.48 -4.59 24.95
CA THR A 107 -8.65 -5.54 23.85
C THR A 107 -10.13 -5.80 23.60
N TYR A 108 -10.57 -5.65 22.36
CA TYR A 108 -11.86 -6.10 21.86
C TYR A 108 -11.60 -7.20 20.83
N ASP A 109 -12.04 -8.42 21.09
CA ASP A 109 -11.76 -9.58 20.24
C ASP A 109 -13.05 -10.21 19.71
N SER A 110 -13.43 -9.82 18.50
CA SER A 110 -14.59 -10.39 17.77
C SER A 110 -14.18 -11.35 16.65
N SER A 111 -12.97 -11.91 16.71
CA SER A 111 -12.44 -12.84 15.71
C SER A 111 -13.26 -14.12 15.54
N GLY A 112 -14.04 -14.51 16.55
CA GLY A 112 -14.96 -15.64 16.50
C GLY A 112 -16.24 -15.37 15.70
N ASN A 113 -16.50 -14.13 15.27
CA ASN A 113 -17.73 -13.75 14.59
C ASN A 113 -17.52 -13.66 13.08
N THR A 114 -18.59 -13.98 12.34
CA THR A 114 -18.58 -13.93 10.88
C THR A 114 -19.87 -13.30 10.35
N TYR A 115 -19.76 -12.44 9.34
CA TYR A 115 -20.88 -11.91 8.55
C TYR A 115 -20.87 -12.50 7.14
N GLU A 116 -22.06 -12.71 6.58
CA GLU A 116 -22.19 -13.30 5.25
C GLU A 116 -21.69 -12.36 4.16
N ASP A 117 -21.97 -11.06 4.29
CA ASP A 117 -21.53 -10.01 3.37
C ASP A 117 -21.37 -8.63 4.06
N GLU A 118 -20.98 -7.62 3.27
CA GLU A 118 -20.79 -6.24 3.74
C GLU A 118 -22.09 -5.63 4.30
N ALA A 119 -23.25 -5.92 3.70
CA ALA A 119 -24.53 -5.40 4.16
C ALA A 119 -24.95 -6.03 5.48
N ASP A 120 -24.72 -7.33 5.66
CA ASP A 120 -24.89 -8.05 6.92
C ASP A 120 -24.00 -7.43 8.01
N ALA A 121 -22.73 -7.15 7.70
CA ALA A 121 -21.80 -6.50 8.61
C ALA A 121 -22.26 -5.09 9.03
N VAL A 122 -22.63 -4.22 8.07
CA VAL A 122 -23.12 -2.85 8.34
C VAL A 122 -24.36 -2.86 9.24
N ASN A 123 -25.27 -3.80 9.05
CA ASN A 123 -26.52 -3.86 9.81
C ASN A 123 -26.36 -4.47 11.21
N ASN A 124 -25.32 -5.27 11.43
CA ASN A 124 -25.20 -6.11 12.63
C ASN A 124 -23.95 -5.83 13.48
N PHE A 125 -23.00 -5.02 13.02
CA PHE A 125 -21.80 -4.69 13.79
C PHE A 125 -21.66 -3.20 14.02
N VAL A 126 -21.49 -2.81 15.28
CA VAL A 126 -21.14 -1.46 15.68
C VAL A 126 -19.98 -1.52 16.65
N PHE A 127 -18.89 -0.84 16.31
CA PHE A 127 -17.80 -0.53 17.24
C PHE A 127 -17.50 0.97 17.09
N ASP A 128 -18.05 1.77 17.99
CA ASP A 128 -17.93 3.21 17.90
C ASP A 128 -17.42 3.78 19.23
N ILE A 129 -16.37 4.59 19.14
CA ILE A 129 -15.92 5.47 20.21
C ILE A 129 -16.16 6.90 19.73
N TYR A 130 -17.12 7.58 20.34
CA TYR A 130 -17.52 8.93 19.96
C TYR A 130 -16.61 9.99 20.59
N GLY A 131 -16.41 11.09 19.86
CA GLY A 131 -15.54 12.20 20.24
C GLY A 131 -16.25 13.32 21.01
N ASP A 132 -17.31 13.02 21.78
CA ASP A 132 -18.21 14.02 22.37
C ASP A 132 -17.67 14.77 23.59
N GLN A 133 -16.56 14.32 24.20
CA GLN A 133 -15.79 15.09 25.18
C GLN A 133 -14.29 15.17 24.83
N ILE A 134 -13.50 14.18 25.26
CA ILE A 134 -12.02 14.23 25.16
C ILE A 134 -11.49 13.18 24.18
N GLY A 135 -12.36 12.60 23.35
CA GLY A 135 -11.98 11.70 22.26
C GLY A 135 -11.32 10.40 22.73
N VAL A 136 -10.44 9.89 21.86
CA VAL A 136 -9.69 8.64 22.05
C VAL A 136 -8.25 8.96 22.47
N GLN A 137 -7.84 8.40 23.60
CA GLN A 137 -6.52 8.60 24.18
C GLN A 137 -5.87 7.26 24.51
N VAL A 138 -4.80 6.93 23.79
CA VAL A 138 -3.93 5.79 24.03
C VAL A 138 -2.53 6.35 24.30
N TYR A 139 -2.18 6.44 25.58
CA TYR A 139 -0.93 7.03 26.00
C TYR A 139 0.27 6.12 25.73
N LYS A 140 1.47 6.71 25.76
CA LYS A 140 2.74 5.99 25.71
C LYS A 140 2.75 4.77 26.64
N ASP A 141 3.37 3.69 26.17
CA ASP A 141 3.45 2.38 26.82
C ASP A 141 2.09 1.66 27.03
N CYS A 142 0.99 2.23 26.53
CA CYS A 142 -0.33 1.63 26.56
C CYS A 142 -0.73 1.07 25.18
N SER A 143 -1.74 0.19 25.15
CA SER A 143 -2.23 -0.38 23.90
C SER A 143 -3.74 -0.55 23.84
N MET A 144 -4.31 -0.22 22.69
CA MET A 144 -5.69 -0.55 22.31
C MET A 144 -5.62 -1.47 21.09
N SER A 145 -6.24 -2.65 21.18
CA SER A 145 -6.32 -3.59 20.06
C SER A 145 -7.77 -4.01 19.83
N VAL A 146 -8.21 -3.92 18.57
CA VAL A 146 -9.55 -4.30 18.14
C VAL A 146 -9.40 -5.31 17.01
N THR A 147 -9.84 -6.55 17.24
CA THR A 147 -9.90 -7.59 16.20
C THR A 147 -11.34 -7.70 15.73
N LEU A 148 -11.56 -7.40 14.44
CA LEU A 148 -12.90 -7.31 13.86
C LEU A 148 -13.49 -8.69 13.48
N PRO A 149 -14.76 -8.78 13.04
CA PRO A 149 -15.38 -10.03 12.55
C PRO A 149 -15.10 -10.32 11.06
N THR A 150 -14.95 -11.59 10.67
CA THR A 150 -14.72 -11.98 9.27
C THR A 150 -15.95 -11.67 8.41
N ILE A 151 -15.74 -11.07 7.24
CA ILE A 151 -16.77 -10.94 6.19
C ILE A 151 -16.50 -12.01 5.13
N LYS A 152 -17.46 -12.89 4.86
CA LYS A 152 -17.27 -14.06 3.97
C LYS A 152 -17.30 -13.68 2.50
N ASN A 153 -18.38 -13.04 2.07
CA ASN A 153 -18.63 -12.73 0.67
C ASN A 153 -18.67 -11.22 0.50
N GLY A 154 -17.77 -10.69 -0.31
CA GLY A 154 -17.82 -9.31 -0.74
C GLY A 154 -16.82 -9.14 -1.85
N ILE A 155 -17.26 -8.50 -2.92
CA ILE A 155 -16.32 -7.77 -3.76
C ILE A 155 -16.18 -6.45 -3.02
N PRO A 156 -14.98 -5.94 -2.71
CA PRO A 156 -14.87 -4.59 -2.20
C PRO A 156 -15.49 -3.67 -3.27
N ASN A 157 -16.75 -3.27 -3.10
CA ASN A 157 -17.54 -2.66 -4.17
C ASN A 157 -17.93 -1.24 -3.78
N TYR A 158 -17.55 -0.34 -4.68
CA TYR A 158 -17.62 1.12 -4.64
C TYR A 158 -19.02 1.74 -4.45
N ARG A 159 -20.08 0.94 -4.33
CA ARG A 159 -21.47 1.42 -4.39
C ARG A 159 -22.28 0.88 -3.21
N GLY A 160 -22.07 1.44 -2.02
CA GLY A 160 -22.82 1.14 -0.80
C GLY A 160 -22.11 1.69 0.44
N GLU A 161 -22.78 1.67 1.60
CA GLU A 161 -22.12 1.94 2.88
C GLU A 161 -21.09 0.83 3.14
N SER A 162 -19.82 1.20 3.28
CA SER A 162 -18.76 0.24 3.65
C SER A 162 -18.88 -0.13 5.13
N PRO A 163 -18.64 -1.39 5.52
CA PRO A 163 -18.58 -1.78 6.93
C PRO A 163 -17.48 -0.97 7.62
N ASN A 164 -17.89 -0.13 8.56
CA ASN A 164 -17.01 0.82 9.22
C ASN A 164 -17.11 0.71 10.74
N ILE A 165 -16.04 1.15 11.39
CA ILE A 165 -15.99 1.44 12.82
C ILE A 165 -15.61 2.90 13.01
N ARG A 166 -16.02 3.53 14.11
CA ARG A 166 -15.70 4.95 14.36
C ARG A 166 -14.77 5.11 15.55
N MET A 167 -13.74 5.92 15.36
CA MET A 167 -12.81 6.34 16.40
C MET A 167 -12.75 7.86 16.40
N ALA A 168 -13.33 8.45 17.45
CA ALA A 168 -13.60 9.88 17.58
C ALA A 168 -14.63 10.42 16.55
N GLY A 169 -15.73 9.70 16.32
CA GLY A 169 -16.84 10.13 15.46
C GLY A 169 -17.89 11.01 16.18
N VAL A 170 -18.80 11.64 15.42
CA VAL A 170 -19.97 12.35 15.98
C VAL A 170 -21.05 11.32 16.32
N ALA A 171 -21.64 11.40 17.52
CA ALA A 171 -22.72 10.51 17.90
C ALA A 171 -23.99 10.78 17.05
N PRO A 172 -24.82 9.77 16.73
CA PRO A 172 -25.99 9.94 15.86
C PRO A 172 -27.03 10.96 16.37
N ASP A 173 -27.04 11.23 17.67
CA ASP A 173 -27.94 12.15 18.35
C ASP A 173 -27.36 13.57 18.52
N GLN A 174 -26.17 13.83 17.97
CA GLN A 174 -25.48 15.11 18.09
C GLN A 174 -25.10 15.69 16.73
N THR A 175 -24.97 17.01 16.69
CA THR A 175 -24.34 17.69 15.55
C THR A 175 -22.89 18.05 15.88
N ALA A 176 -22.01 18.10 14.88
CA ALA A 176 -20.61 18.49 15.07
C ALA A 176 -20.44 19.88 15.71
N LEU A 177 -21.44 20.76 15.59
CA LEU A 177 -21.49 22.11 16.17
C LEU A 177 -21.82 22.12 17.68
N GLU A 178 -22.41 21.05 18.21
CA GLU A 178 -22.74 20.91 19.63
C GLU A 178 -21.54 20.44 20.47
N LEU A 179 -20.47 20.02 19.79
CA LEU A 179 -19.22 19.61 20.41
C LEU A 179 -18.51 20.84 20.99
N ARG A 180 -18.68 21.04 22.31
CA ARG A 180 -18.04 22.13 23.06
C ARG A 180 -16.52 21.98 23.13
N TYR A 181 -16.02 20.78 22.85
CA TYR A 181 -14.61 20.43 22.83
C TYR A 181 -14.28 19.90 21.44
N ILE A 182 -13.23 20.45 20.83
CA ILE A 182 -12.63 19.85 19.65
C ILE A 182 -12.01 18.54 20.15
N SER A 183 -12.48 17.40 19.63
CA SER A 183 -12.01 16.09 20.05
C SER A 183 -10.49 16.06 20.04
N CYS A 184 -9.90 15.69 21.19
CA CYS A 184 -8.48 15.40 21.27
C CYS A 184 -8.28 13.94 20.88
N MET A 185 -7.45 13.69 19.89
CA MET A 185 -6.94 12.36 19.56
C MET A 185 -5.49 12.27 19.97
N ILE A 186 -5.23 11.46 20.98
CA ILE A 186 -3.88 11.22 21.49
C ILE A 186 -3.58 9.75 21.31
N ILE A 187 -2.86 9.38 20.26
CA ILE A 187 -2.30 8.05 20.07
C ILE A 187 -0.78 8.18 20.15
N SER A 188 -0.23 8.16 21.37
CA SER A 188 1.22 8.09 21.63
C SER A 188 1.69 6.68 22.02
N GLY A 189 0.75 5.78 22.33
CA GLY A 189 0.98 4.34 22.52
C GLY A 189 0.77 3.54 21.23
N LYS A 190 0.08 2.40 21.35
CA LYS A 190 -0.24 1.51 20.23
C LYS A 190 -1.74 1.41 20.00
N LEU A 191 -2.20 1.69 18.79
CA LEU A 191 -3.57 1.44 18.32
C LEU A 191 -3.53 0.45 17.16
N ASP A 192 -4.08 -0.74 17.37
CA ASP A 192 -4.21 -1.76 16.33
C ASP A 192 -5.68 -2.02 16.02
N LEU A 193 -6.04 -1.88 14.75
CA LEU A 193 -7.21 -2.47 14.15
C LEU A 193 -6.77 -3.67 13.31
N LEU A 194 -7.13 -4.86 13.75
CA LEU A 194 -6.68 -6.11 13.16
C LEU A 194 -7.79 -6.73 12.34
N SER A 195 -7.40 -7.23 11.17
CA SER A 195 -8.30 -7.81 10.22
C SER A 195 -8.65 -9.24 10.63
N PRO A 196 -9.86 -9.69 10.31
CA PRO A 196 -10.26 -11.07 10.51
C PRO A 196 -10.04 -11.88 9.24
N GLY A 197 -8.79 -12.21 8.93
CA GLY A 197 -8.52 -13.02 7.74
C GLY A 197 -7.05 -13.19 7.41
N SER A 198 -6.73 -14.35 6.86
CA SER A 198 -5.37 -14.74 6.48
C SER A 198 -4.94 -14.02 5.19
N LYS A 199 -3.71 -13.52 5.18
CA LYS A 199 -2.97 -13.17 3.97
C LYS A 199 -2.65 -14.45 3.19
N THR A 200 -3.32 -14.72 2.07
CA THR A 200 -2.91 -15.82 1.16
C THR A 200 -1.81 -15.29 0.22
N GLY A 201 -0.56 -15.27 0.67
CA GLY A 201 0.59 -14.78 -0.12
C GLY A 201 1.02 -13.35 0.22
N SER A 202 1.33 -12.53 -0.78
CA SER A 202 1.75 -11.11 -0.62
C SER A 202 0.58 -10.11 -0.53
N GLN A 203 -0.68 -10.57 -0.58
CA GLN A 203 -1.86 -9.74 -0.86
C GLN A 203 -3.08 -10.02 0.04
N PHE A 204 -4.04 -9.08 0.04
CA PHE A 204 -5.33 -9.19 0.73
C PHE A 204 -6.45 -9.48 -0.27
N ASP A 205 -7.18 -10.59 -0.07
CA ASP A 205 -8.21 -11.09 -0.99
C ASP A 205 -9.63 -11.14 -0.39
N LYS A 206 -9.82 -10.54 0.79
CA LYS A 206 -11.10 -10.51 1.52
C LYS A 206 -11.66 -9.09 1.63
N PRO A 207 -12.98 -8.94 1.85
CA PRO A 207 -13.57 -7.65 2.18
C PRO A 207 -12.91 -7.06 3.41
N LEU A 208 -12.64 -5.75 3.34
CA LEU A 208 -11.94 -5.02 4.38
C LEU A 208 -12.91 -4.16 5.17
N TRP A 209 -12.57 -3.98 6.44
CA TRP A 209 -13.22 -2.99 7.27
C TRP A 209 -12.60 -1.62 7.05
N ARG A 210 -13.43 -0.58 7.20
CA ARG A 210 -12.98 0.79 7.24
C ARG A 210 -12.92 1.30 8.67
N MET A 211 -11.92 2.12 8.96
CA MET A 211 -11.76 2.82 10.22
C MET A 211 -11.97 4.31 10.00
N ASP A 212 -13.07 4.83 10.52
CA ASP A 212 -13.40 6.25 10.45
C ASP A 212 -12.70 6.98 11.59
N PHE A 213 -11.81 7.89 11.22
CA PHE A 213 -10.90 8.58 12.10
C PHE A 213 -11.22 10.07 12.15
N GLY A 214 -11.59 10.52 13.34
CA GLY A 214 -11.88 11.91 13.61
C GLY A 214 -13.29 12.38 13.22
N LEU A 215 -13.52 13.66 13.46
CA LEU A 215 -14.85 14.27 13.37
C LEU A 215 -15.04 14.94 12.00
N SER A 216 -16.10 14.56 11.29
CA SER A 216 -16.51 15.19 10.03
C SER A 216 -17.01 16.61 10.23
N GLY A 217 -16.59 17.54 9.37
CA GLY A 217 -17.20 18.87 9.26
C GLY A 217 -16.80 19.89 10.33
N LEU A 218 -15.79 19.60 11.16
CA LEU A 218 -15.21 20.63 12.01
C LEU A 218 -14.38 21.61 11.16
N PRO A 219 -14.61 22.93 11.27
CA PRO A 219 -13.72 23.91 10.66
C PRO A 219 -12.31 23.73 11.25
N LYS A 220 -11.25 23.98 10.45
CA LYS A 220 -9.86 24.09 10.94
C LYS A 220 -9.93 24.86 12.26
N SER A 221 -9.58 24.18 13.35
CA SER A 221 -9.61 24.79 14.68
C SER A 221 -8.91 26.13 14.58
N SER A 222 -9.64 27.22 14.84
CA SER A 222 -8.98 28.50 15.07
C SER A 222 -7.94 28.24 16.16
N PRO A 223 -6.66 28.63 15.97
CA PRO A 223 -5.61 28.42 16.97
C PRO A 223 -5.94 29.01 18.35
N ASN A 224 -7.04 29.74 18.46
CA ASN A 224 -7.51 30.45 19.65
C ASN A 224 -8.72 29.79 20.34
N THR A 225 -9.20 28.61 19.91
CA THR A 225 -10.16 27.86 20.72
C THR A 225 -9.37 27.12 21.81
N PRO A 226 -9.61 27.37 23.11
CA PRO A 226 -8.87 26.70 24.16
C PRO A 226 -9.22 25.20 24.21
N SER A 227 -8.50 24.38 23.46
CA SER A 227 -8.39 22.95 23.76
C SER A 227 -7.35 22.80 24.86
N TYR A 228 -7.71 22.14 25.96
CA TYR A 228 -6.80 21.89 27.07
C TYR A 228 -5.73 20.82 26.74
N ALA A 229 -5.94 20.05 25.68
CA ALA A 229 -5.02 19.07 25.13
C ALA A 229 -4.86 19.27 23.62
N ARG A 230 -3.67 18.95 23.10
CA ARG A 230 -3.34 18.97 21.67
C ARG A 230 -3.32 17.54 21.16
N ASP A 231 -3.73 17.36 19.91
CA ASP A 231 -3.62 16.06 19.25
C ASP A 231 -2.16 15.59 19.22
N ASP A 232 -1.95 14.28 19.36
CA ASP A 232 -0.63 13.66 19.32
C ASP A 232 -0.77 12.28 18.69
N MET A 233 -0.25 12.13 17.48
CA MET A 233 -0.32 10.94 16.66
C MET A 233 1.07 10.30 16.49
N SER A 234 1.95 10.50 17.47
CA SER A 234 3.35 10.02 17.46
C SER A 234 3.53 8.53 17.73
N GLY A 235 2.46 7.86 18.17
CA GLY A 235 2.44 6.44 18.48
C GLY A 235 2.36 5.55 17.24
N LYS A 236 2.20 4.25 17.48
CA LYS A 236 2.03 3.26 16.41
C LYS A 236 0.54 3.09 16.10
N ILE A 237 0.16 3.42 14.87
CA ILE A 237 -1.21 3.25 14.36
C ILE A 237 -1.16 2.19 13.26
N THR A 238 -1.82 1.06 13.47
CA THR A 238 -1.91 -0.03 12.50
C THR A 238 -3.37 -0.34 12.21
N CYS A 239 -3.74 -0.28 10.94
CA CYS A 239 -5.06 -0.57 10.43
C CYS A 239 -4.95 -1.63 9.34
N GLU A 240 -5.29 -2.87 9.64
CA GLU A 240 -5.42 -3.92 8.63
C GLU A 240 -6.75 -3.75 7.85
N GLY A 241 -6.93 -2.58 7.26
CA GLY A 241 -8.16 -2.14 6.62
C GLY A 241 -7.94 -0.82 5.90
N ILE A 242 -9.01 -0.10 5.63
CA ILE A 242 -8.96 1.23 5.00
C ILE A 242 -9.10 2.29 6.09
N LEU A 243 -8.16 3.21 6.19
CA LEU A 243 -8.23 4.34 7.12
C LEU A 243 -8.90 5.54 6.45
N ALA A 244 -10.01 6.02 6.99
CA ALA A 244 -10.71 7.21 6.51
C ALA A 244 -10.54 8.38 7.49
N VAL A 245 -10.03 9.51 7.03
CA VAL A 245 -9.67 10.65 7.88
C VAL A 245 -10.53 11.85 7.58
N TYR A 246 -11.19 12.39 8.61
CA TYR A 246 -12.18 13.45 8.48
C TYR A 246 -11.71 14.85 8.89
N ASN A 247 -10.62 14.97 9.65
CA ASN A 247 -10.04 16.26 10.07
C ASN A 247 -8.51 16.18 10.27
N ASP A 248 -7.84 17.34 10.31
CA ASP A 248 -6.39 17.43 10.53
C ASP A 248 -5.97 17.29 12.01
N MET A 249 -6.03 16.05 12.50
CA MET A 249 -5.53 15.65 13.83
C MET A 249 -4.01 15.46 13.89
N PHE A 250 -3.29 15.74 12.80
CA PHE A 250 -1.85 15.55 12.69
C PHE A 250 -1.06 16.85 12.87
N SER A 251 -1.75 17.99 12.94
CA SER A 251 -1.17 19.34 12.97
C SER A 251 -0.13 19.62 14.07
N PHE A 252 -0.15 18.85 15.15
CA PHE A 252 0.83 18.95 16.25
C PHE A 252 1.82 17.79 16.29
N THR A 253 1.76 16.87 15.32
CA THR A 253 2.65 15.73 15.21
C THR A 253 3.60 15.92 14.04
N ASN A 254 4.89 15.76 14.29
CA ASN A 254 5.88 15.82 13.21
C ASN A 254 5.84 14.51 12.41
N ASN A 255 5.15 14.50 11.27
CA ASN A 255 5.04 13.39 10.33
C ASN A 255 4.56 12.07 10.96
N ALA A 256 3.25 11.96 11.23
CA ALA A 256 2.68 10.72 11.76
C ALA A 256 2.80 9.57 10.74
N VAL A 257 3.09 8.36 11.23
CA VAL A 257 3.21 7.16 10.38
C VAL A 257 1.97 6.28 10.58
N LEU A 258 1.30 5.99 9.47
CA LEU A 258 0.05 5.23 9.43
C LEU A 258 0.29 3.93 8.65
N HIS A 259 0.30 2.79 9.35
CA HIS A 259 0.43 1.49 8.71
C HIS A 259 -0.97 1.01 8.31
N THR A 260 -1.27 0.94 7.01
CA THR A 260 -2.63 0.68 6.52
C THR A 260 -2.66 -0.03 5.17
N LEU A 261 -3.78 -0.66 4.80
CA LEU A 261 -4.01 -1.20 3.45
C LEU A 261 -4.52 -0.14 2.48
N GLY A 262 -5.14 0.91 3.01
CA GLY A 262 -5.59 2.04 2.23
C GLY A 262 -5.88 3.29 3.06
N TYR A 263 -6.04 4.41 2.39
CA TYR A 263 -6.27 5.72 2.95
C TYR A 263 -7.33 6.48 2.15
N ILE A 264 -8.28 7.12 2.85
CA ILE A 264 -9.27 8.02 2.28
C ILE A 264 -9.25 9.31 3.10
N GLY A 265 -8.77 10.41 2.52
CA GLY A 265 -8.79 11.73 3.15
C GLY A 265 -10.02 12.52 2.71
N TYR A 266 -10.86 12.91 3.67
CA TYR A 266 -11.97 13.86 3.47
C TYR A 266 -11.59 15.31 3.79
N SER A 267 -10.45 15.51 4.46
CA SER A 267 -9.89 16.83 4.81
C SER A 267 -8.40 16.90 4.51
N VAL A 268 -7.90 18.08 4.12
CA VAL A 268 -6.46 18.32 3.99
C VAL A 268 -5.81 18.24 5.37
N VAL A 269 -4.79 17.41 5.50
CA VAL A 269 -4.10 17.12 6.75
C VAL A 269 -2.64 17.55 6.74
N SER A 270 -2.08 17.73 7.92
CA SER A 270 -0.67 17.94 8.18
C SER A 270 0.18 16.75 7.74
N PRO A 271 1.51 16.90 7.60
CA PRO A 271 2.30 15.90 6.91
C PRO A 271 2.19 14.54 7.58
N ILE A 272 1.97 13.52 6.76
CA ILE A 272 1.83 12.12 7.18
C ILE A 272 2.63 11.21 6.26
N THR A 273 3.00 10.05 6.80
CA THR A 273 3.54 8.93 6.04
C THR A 273 2.54 7.78 6.06
N LEU A 274 2.05 7.40 4.88
CA LEU A 274 1.26 6.21 4.65
C LEU A 274 2.22 5.06 4.37
N ASP A 275 2.30 4.10 5.29
CA ASP A 275 3.03 2.85 5.08
C ASP A 275 2.06 1.76 4.60
N LEU A 276 2.14 1.45 3.31
CA LEU A 276 1.32 0.47 2.62
C LEU A 276 2.01 -0.89 2.47
N SER A 277 3.11 -1.13 3.18
CA SER A 277 3.89 -2.38 3.12
C SER A 277 3.11 -3.64 3.53
N MET A 278 1.93 -3.48 4.15
CA MET A 278 1.04 -4.58 4.51
C MET A 278 0.61 -5.39 3.27
N GLY A 279 0.47 -4.70 2.13
CA GLY A 279 0.22 -5.31 0.84
C GLY A 279 -1.01 -4.73 0.14
N PRO A 280 -1.14 -4.98 -1.17
CA PRO A 280 -2.23 -4.46 -1.98
C PRO A 280 -3.53 -5.26 -1.78
N ILE A 281 -4.63 -4.63 -2.15
CA ILE A 281 -5.97 -5.22 -2.14
C ILE A 281 -6.22 -5.88 -3.51
N ARG A 282 -6.62 -7.15 -3.52
CA ARG A 282 -6.99 -7.89 -4.73
C ARG A 282 -8.40 -7.52 -5.19
N ARG A 283 -8.53 -7.12 -6.45
CA ARG A 283 -9.81 -6.95 -7.16
C ARG A 283 -10.08 -8.13 -8.09
N GLN A 284 -11.25 -8.11 -8.73
CA GLN A 284 -11.61 -9.11 -9.74
C GLN A 284 -10.64 -9.12 -10.93
N THR A 285 -10.11 -7.96 -11.31
CA THR A 285 -9.33 -7.78 -12.56
C THR A 285 -7.91 -7.23 -12.34
N ASN A 286 -7.58 -6.74 -11.14
CA ASN A 286 -6.33 -6.03 -10.86
C ASN A 286 -6.02 -6.03 -9.35
N TYR A 287 -4.89 -5.43 -8.98
CA TYR A 287 -4.50 -5.19 -7.59
C TYR A 287 -4.37 -3.68 -7.35
N GLU A 288 -4.74 -3.19 -6.17
CA GLU A 288 -4.82 -1.75 -5.91
C GLU A 288 -4.30 -1.38 -4.53
N TYR A 289 -3.56 -0.27 -4.47
CA TYR A 289 -3.34 0.51 -3.26
C TYR A 289 -4.36 1.62 -3.24
N LEU A 290 -5.34 1.51 -2.34
CA LEU A 290 -6.38 2.53 -2.22
C LEU A 290 -5.83 3.73 -1.48
N VAL A 291 -5.49 4.80 -2.19
CA VAL A 291 -5.18 6.10 -1.59
C VAL A 291 -5.99 7.18 -2.31
N ALA A 292 -6.92 7.80 -1.60
CA ALA A 292 -7.68 8.93 -2.08
C ALA A 292 -7.36 10.16 -1.23
N LEU A 293 -6.91 11.24 -1.88
CA LEU A 293 -6.60 12.50 -1.21
C LEU A 293 -7.66 13.57 -1.53
N PRO A 294 -7.99 14.47 -0.59
CA PRO A 294 -8.94 15.54 -0.82
C PRO A 294 -8.31 16.69 -1.62
N ALA A 295 -9.17 17.54 -2.19
CA ALA A 295 -8.72 18.73 -2.93
C ALA A 295 -7.88 19.63 -2.03
N GLY A 296 -6.72 20.08 -2.51
CA GLY A 296 -5.78 20.92 -1.76
C GLY A 296 -4.82 20.14 -0.84
N GLN A 297 -4.87 18.80 -0.84
CA GLN A 297 -3.78 17.98 -0.32
C GLN A 297 -2.74 17.84 -1.43
N ASP A 298 -1.67 18.60 -1.32
CA ASP A 298 -0.79 18.89 -2.44
C ASP A 298 0.65 18.42 -2.17
N GLY A 299 1.13 17.49 -2.99
CA GLY A 299 2.49 16.93 -2.94
C GLY A 299 2.53 15.50 -2.41
N ILE A 300 2.98 14.56 -3.25
CA ILE A 300 3.14 13.15 -2.88
C ILE A 300 4.59 12.74 -3.12
N THR A 301 5.22 12.19 -2.10
CA THR A 301 6.52 11.52 -2.25
C THR A 301 6.29 10.02 -2.16
N LEU A 302 6.52 9.32 -3.27
CA LEU A 302 6.53 7.86 -3.32
C LEU A 302 7.98 7.42 -3.08
N THR A 303 8.21 6.71 -1.98
CA THR A 303 9.56 6.30 -1.56
C THR A 303 9.72 4.79 -1.55
N GLY A 304 10.95 4.35 -1.78
CA GLY A 304 11.31 2.94 -1.66
C GLY A 304 11.13 2.12 -2.93
N TYR A 305 10.87 2.74 -4.09
CA TYR A 305 10.61 2.03 -5.35
C TYR A 305 11.71 2.27 -6.38
N LYS A 306 11.95 1.30 -7.28
CA LYS A 306 12.84 1.55 -8.43
C LYS A 306 12.02 2.06 -9.62
N TYR A 307 12.23 3.32 -10.01
CA TYR A 307 11.57 3.90 -11.19
C TYR A 307 12.04 3.24 -12.49
N THR A 308 11.09 3.00 -13.40
CA THR A 308 11.38 2.56 -14.77
C THR A 308 10.44 3.29 -15.75
N ALA A 309 11.01 3.75 -16.86
CA ALA A 309 10.31 4.53 -17.89
C ALA A 309 9.57 3.64 -18.92
N ASP A 310 9.56 2.32 -18.73
CA ASP A 310 8.93 1.39 -19.66
C ASP A 310 7.40 1.53 -19.60
N THR A 311 6.80 1.96 -20.70
CA THR A 311 5.34 2.18 -20.82
C THR A 311 4.59 0.96 -21.35
N ASP A 312 5.30 -0.07 -21.83
CA ASP A 312 4.73 -1.29 -22.42
C ASP A 312 4.61 -2.43 -21.39
N ILE A 313 4.02 -2.13 -20.22
CA ILE A 313 3.87 -3.07 -19.09
C ILE A 313 2.64 -3.99 -19.29
N SER A 314 2.35 -4.44 -20.51
CA SER A 314 1.06 -5.12 -20.80
C SER A 314 0.89 -6.46 -20.07
N ASP A 315 1.99 -7.08 -19.60
CA ASP A 315 2.00 -8.48 -19.17
C ASP A 315 2.44 -8.71 -17.71
N ALA A 316 2.75 -7.67 -16.93
CA ALA A 316 3.06 -7.82 -15.49
C ALA A 316 1.84 -7.60 -14.59
N HIS A 317 1.84 -8.21 -13.40
CA HIS A 317 0.88 -7.86 -12.35
C HIS A 317 1.03 -6.38 -11.98
N GLN A 318 0.05 -5.57 -12.39
CA GLN A 318 0.00 -4.15 -12.08
C GLN A 318 -0.76 -3.92 -10.78
N TYR A 319 -0.11 -3.23 -9.85
CA TYR A 319 -0.70 -2.65 -8.66
C TYR A 319 -0.96 -1.18 -8.93
N LEU A 320 -2.18 -0.71 -8.70
CA LEU A 320 -2.59 0.61 -9.14
C LEU A 320 -2.78 1.57 -7.96
N PHE A 321 -2.25 2.78 -8.11
CA PHE A 321 -2.49 3.93 -7.26
C PHE A 321 -3.01 5.08 -8.12
N TYR A 322 -4.04 5.77 -7.65
CA TYR A 322 -4.65 6.89 -8.38
C TYR A 322 -4.51 8.19 -7.60
N TYR A 323 -4.11 9.24 -8.30
CA TYR A 323 -4.15 10.61 -7.78
C TYR A 323 -4.94 11.51 -8.74
N PHE A 324 -5.92 12.24 -8.22
CA PHE A 324 -6.80 13.11 -9.01
C PHE A 324 -6.47 14.58 -8.75
N TYR A 325 -6.43 15.40 -9.80
CA TYR A 325 -6.04 16.81 -9.71
C TYR A 325 -6.82 17.69 -10.70
N ASP A 326 -6.90 19.00 -10.43
CA ASP A 326 -7.44 19.99 -11.37
C ASP A 326 -6.31 20.49 -12.28
N ASN A 327 -6.60 20.78 -13.55
CA ASN A 327 -5.62 21.39 -14.47
C ASN A 327 -6.32 22.39 -15.39
N ASP A 328 -7.35 23.08 -14.87
CA ASP A 328 -7.94 24.21 -15.55
C ASP A 328 -6.84 25.26 -15.81
N ALA A 329 -6.67 25.72 -17.06
CA ALA A 329 -5.61 26.67 -17.44
C ALA A 329 -5.67 28.02 -16.69
N THR A 330 -6.71 28.23 -15.89
CA THR A 330 -6.93 29.39 -15.01
C THR A 330 -6.62 29.14 -13.53
N LYS A 331 -6.26 27.89 -13.16
CA LYS A 331 -5.90 27.46 -11.80
C LYS A 331 -4.59 26.67 -11.81
N GLU A 332 -3.69 27.07 -10.91
CA GLU A 332 -2.25 26.78 -10.90
C GLU A 332 -1.87 25.39 -10.37
N ASP A 333 -2.48 24.32 -10.85
CA ASP A 333 -2.23 22.95 -10.34
C ASP A 333 -1.42 22.14 -11.38
N GLU A 334 -0.16 22.51 -11.57
CA GLU A 334 0.77 21.78 -12.44
C GLU A 334 1.51 20.70 -11.65
N ILE A 335 1.31 19.44 -12.05
CA ILE A 335 2.07 18.30 -11.51
C ILE A 335 3.36 18.13 -12.29
N SER A 336 4.49 18.22 -11.60
CA SER A 336 5.78 17.74 -12.07
C SER A 336 6.12 16.41 -11.39
N VAL A 337 6.69 15.48 -12.17
CA VAL A 337 7.22 14.23 -11.64
C VAL A 337 8.73 14.30 -11.73
N SER A 338 9.43 14.21 -10.60
CA SER A 338 10.88 14.06 -10.58
C SER A 338 11.27 12.69 -10.07
N THR A 339 12.30 12.13 -10.67
CA THR A 339 12.81 10.79 -10.36
C THR A 339 14.28 10.93 -10.00
N ASP A 340 14.60 10.80 -8.71
CA ASP A 340 15.97 10.81 -8.21
C ASP A 340 16.15 9.56 -7.35
N ASN A 341 17.17 8.74 -7.64
CA ASN A 341 17.69 7.69 -6.76
C ASN A 341 16.61 6.91 -5.96
N SER A 342 15.60 6.36 -6.64
CA SER A 342 14.54 5.49 -6.05
C SER A 342 13.33 6.18 -5.39
N ASP A 343 13.15 7.49 -5.58
CA ASP A 343 11.93 8.20 -5.21
C ASP A 343 11.21 8.75 -6.43
N VAL A 344 9.89 8.67 -6.44
CA VAL A 344 9.02 9.39 -7.39
C VAL A 344 8.34 10.52 -6.62
N ARG A 345 8.72 11.75 -6.94
CA ARG A 345 8.13 12.95 -6.33
C ARG A 345 7.12 13.54 -7.28
N ILE A 346 5.89 13.61 -6.82
CA ILE A 346 4.77 14.26 -7.48
C ILE A 346 4.66 15.62 -6.81
N ALA A 347 5.28 16.63 -7.41
CA ALA A 347 5.30 17.99 -6.91
C ALA A 347 4.20 18.82 -7.57
N HIS A 348 3.57 19.67 -6.76
CA HIS A 348 2.53 20.61 -7.16
C HIS A 348 3.10 22.03 -7.16
N SER A 349 2.56 22.94 -7.96
CA SER A 349 3.03 24.34 -8.05
C SER A 349 2.83 25.15 -6.76
N ASN A 350 1.85 24.79 -5.92
CA ASN A 350 1.57 25.44 -4.63
C ASN A 350 1.31 24.40 -3.51
N PRO A 351 2.33 23.70 -3.00
CA PRO A 351 2.11 22.65 -2.00
C PRO A 351 1.75 23.25 -0.63
N SER A 352 0.62 22.83 -0.04
CA SER A 352 0.23 23.25 1.31
C SER A 352 0.71 22.28 2.41
N GLN A 353 0.62 20.97 2.16
CA GLN A 353 0.89 19.89 3.11
C GLN A 353 1.27 18.59 2.34
N THR A 354 2.42 18.00 2.61
CA THR A 354 2.90 16.83 1.85
C THR A 354 2.45 15.49 2.45
N VAL A 355 2.17 14.51 1.59
CA VAL A 355 1.94 13.11 1.98
C VAL A 355 3.10 12.26 1.46
N THR A 356 3.70 11.46 2.33
CA THR A 356 4.66 10.44 1.90
C THR A 356 3.95 9.10 1.82
N VAL A 357 4.13 8.38 0.73
CA VAL A 357 3.64 7.01 0.55
C VAL A 357 4.86 6.11 0.46
N HIS A 358 4.97 5.20 1.41
CA HIS A 358 5.94 4.13 1.42
C HIS A 358 5.21 2.83 1.08
N GLY A 359 5.76 2.04 0.16
CA GLY A 359 5.23 0.69 -0.06
C GLY A 359 6.34 -0.31 -0.28
N ASP A 360 6.00 -1.43 -0.93
CA ASP A 360 6.89 -2.58 -0.99
C ASP A 360 8.11 -2.30 -1.88
N SER A 361 9.30 -2.31 -1.27
CA SER A 361 10.56 -2.01 -1.97
C SER A 361 11.03 -3.09 -2.94
N SER A 362 10.34 -4.22 -3.00
CA SER A 362 10.52 -5.22 -4.04
C SER A 362 9.85 -4.84 -5.37
N LEU A 363 9.00 -3.80 -5.38
CA LEU A 363 8.27 -3.37 -6.57
C LEU A 363 8.99 -2.24 -7.33
N ASN A 364 8.90 -2.29 -8.65
CA ASN A 364 9.22 -1.18 -9.55
C ASN A 364 8.03 -0.22 -9.66
N ILE A 365 8.27 0.99 -10.17
CA ILE A 365 7.24 2.02 -10.33
C ILE A 365 7.28 2.69 -11.71
N GLY A 366 6.11 2.93 -12.30
CA GLY A 366 5.87 3.72 -13.50
C GLY A 366 4.61 4.58 -13.34
N TYR A 367 4.32 5.49 -14.28
CA TYR A 367 3.13 6.34 -14.19
C TYR A 367 2.55 6.72 -15.55
N TYR A 368 1.24 7.00 -15.56
CA TYR A 368 0.48 7.58 -16.66
C TYR A 368 -0.18 8.88 -16.19
N LYS A 369 0.00 9.95 -16.95
CA LYS A 369 -0.61 11.27 -16.70
C LYS A 369 -1.57 11.59 -17.85
N GLY A 370 -2.86 11.77 -17.55
CA GLY A 370 -3.85 11.93 -18.61
C GLY A 370 -5.18 12.53 -18.18
N ASP A 371 -6.12 12.55 -19.12
CA ASP A 371 -7.52 12.82 -18.83
C ASP A 371 -8.11 11.71 -17.95
N ARG A 372 -8.99 12.09 -17.02
CA ARG A 372 -9.67 11.12 -16.16
C ARG A 372 -10.48 10.14 -17.01
N ILE A 373 -10.40 8.87 -16.68
CA ILE A 373 -11.26 7.84 -17.29
C ILE A 373 -12.55 7.77 -16.47
N ASP A 374 -13.70 8.12 -17.09
CA ASP A 374 -15.03 8.24 -16.45
C ASP A 374 -15.62 6.94 -15.85
N SER A 375 -14.85 5.85 -15.81
CA SER A 375 -15.25 4.59 -15.17
C SER A 375 -15.09 4.59 -13.65
N PHE A 376 -14.35 5.56 -13.07
CA PHE A 376 -14.14 5.61 -11.63
C PHE A 376 -15.30 6.29 -10.90
N VAL A 377 -16.08 5.50 -10.17
CA VAL A 377 -17.17 6.00 -9.33
C VAL A 377 -16.61 6.27 -7.94
N GLY A 378 -16.96 7.44 -7.38
CA GLY A 378 -16.54 7.89 -6.06
C GLY A 378 -16.51 6.83 -4.96
N PHE A 379 -15.53 6.91 -4.05
CA PHE A 379 -15.50 6.10 -2.83
C PHE A 379 -16.34 6.76 -1.76
N ASP A 380 -17.35 6.05 -1.24
CA ASP A 380 -18.06 6.41 -0.02
C ASP A 380 -18.32 7.93 0.15
N GLY A 381 -19.06 8.50 -0.80
CA GLY A 381 -19.43 9.92 -0.80
C GLY A 381 -18.34 10.89 -1.30
N LEU A 382 -17.13 10.44 -1.64
CA LEU A 382 -16.14 11.25 -2.35
C LEU A 382 -16.49 11.36 -3.83
N ASP A 383 -16.98 12.53 -4.22
CA ASP A 383 -17.20 12.85 -5.61
C ASP A 383 -15.88 13.29 -6.28
N PHE A 384 -15.26 12.38 -7.02
CA PHE A 384 -14.11 12.68 -7.88
C PHE A 384 -14.52 13.28 -9.23
N SER A 385 -15.83 13.40 -9.53
CA SER A 385 -16.32 13.92 -10.82
C SER A 385 -15.82 15.34 -11.12
N LYS A 386 -15.48 16.10 -10.09
CA LYS A 386 -14.92 17.45 -10.16
C LYS A 386 -13.48 17.52 -10.70
N TYR A 387 -12.69 16.45 -10.62
CA TYR A 387 -11.31 16.45 -11.12
C TYR A 387 -11.27 16.02 -12.58
N LYS A 388 -10.73 16.86 -13.46
CA LYS A 388 -10.67 16.58 -14.90
C LYS A 388 -9.48 15.69 -15.30
N LYS A 389 -8.44 15.62 -14.46
CA LYS A 389 -7.21 14.89 -14.74
C LYS A 389 -6.91 13.84 -13.68
N GLU A 390 -6.16 12.82 -14.09
CA GLU A 390 -5.65 11.77 -13.21
C GLU A 390 -4.17 11.49 -13.48
N LEU A 391 -3.47 11.12 -12.41
CA LEU A 391 -2.16 10.49 -12.43
C LEU A 391 -2.34 9.07 -11.89
N ALA A 392 -2.23 8.09 -12.77
CA ALA A 392 -2.20 6.69 -12.40
C ALA A 392 -0.75 6.26 -12.21
N VAL A 393 -0.42 5.70 -11.06
CA VAL A 393 0.89 5.14 -10.74
C VAL A 393 0.77 3.63 -10.71
N TYR A 394 1.62 2.96 -11.47
CA TYR A 394 1.67 1.52 -11.57
C TYR A 394 2.88 1.03 -10.79
N PHE A 395 2.65 0.11 -9.86
CA PHE A 395 3.71 -0.71 -9.31
C PHE A 395 3.67 -2.08 -9.96
N TYR A 396 4.83 -2.69 -10.16
CA TYR A 396 4.93 -4.00 -10.78
C TYR A 396 6.16 -4.73 -10.28
N GLU A 397 6.08 -6.06 -10.27
CA GLU A 397 7.20 -6.90 -9.90
C GLU A 397 8.37 -6.71 -10.88
N SER A 398 9.60 -6.89 -10.39
CA SER A 398 10.78 -6.71 -11.23
C SER A 398 10.83 -7.71 -12.38
N PHE A 399 10.89 -7.23 -13.62
CA PHE A 399 11.19 -8.06 -14.78
C PHE A 399 12.63 -8.58 -14.68
N GLN A 400 12.79 -9.91 -14.61
CA GLN A 400 14.09 -10.55 -14.75
C GLN A 400 14.34 -10.78 -16.24
N TYR A 401 15.24 -9.99 -16.82
CA TYR A 401 15.77 -10.24 -18.16
C TYR A 401 17.02 -11.11 -18.03
N SER A 402 17.06 -12.24 -18.74
CA SER A 402 18.29 -12.97 -18.98
C SER A 402 18.69 -12.80 -20.44
N SER A 403 19.90 -12.28 -20.69
CA SER A 403 20.48 -12.20 -22.02
C SER A 403 21.56 -13.28 -22.17
N THR A 404 21.53 -13.99 -23.28
CA THR A 404 22.59 -14.92 -23.70
C THR A 404 22.92 -14.66 -25.16
N THR A 405 24.20 -14.67 -25.51
CA THR A 405 24.64 -14.55 -26.91
C THR A 405 24.93 -15.94 -27.47
N THR A 406 24.57 -16.14 -28.74
CA THR A 406 24.92 -17.35 -29.51
C THR A 406 25.62 -16.93 -30.80
N THR A 407 26.74 -17.59 -31.11
CA THR A 407 27.45 -17.41 -32.38
C THR A 407 26.94 -18.40 -33.41
N LYS A 408 26.54 -17.90 -34.58
CA LYS A 408 26.19 -18.69 -35.75
C LYS A 408 27.14 -18.35 -36.88
N SER A 409 27.87 -19.34 -37.37
CA SER A 409 28.76 -19.19 -38.53
C SER A 409 28.28 -20.10 -39.65
N ASP A 410 28.18 -19.55 -40.87
CA ASP A 410 28.00 -20.33 -42.08
C ASP A 410 29.25 -20.26 -42.98
N GLU A 411 29.12 -20.64 -44.25
CA GLU A 411 30.22 -20.62 -45.21
C GLU A 411 30.69 -19.19 -45.54
N TYR A 412 29.82 -18.18 -45.36
CA TYR A 412 30.04 -16.81 -45.83
C TYR A 412 30.08 -15.78 -44.71
N THR A 413 29.37 -15.96 -43.60
CA THR A 413 29.29 -14.98 -42.50
C THR A 413 29.45 -15.59 -41.12
N THR A 414 29.85 -14.74 -40.17
CA THR A 414 29.75 -14.97 -38.74
C THR A 414 28.80 -13.96 -38.14
N GLU A 415 27.74 -14.45 -37.51
CA GLU A 415 26.73 -13.67 -36.80
C GLU A 415 26.82 -13.94 -35.30
N ILE A 416 26.68 -12.90 -34.48
CA ILE A 416 26.41 -13.04 -33.05
C ILE A 416 24.99 -12.54 -32.80
N ILE A 417 24.16 -13.44 -32.29
CA ILE A 417 22.75 -13.18 -32.01
C ILE A 417 22.62 -13.07 -30.50
N GLU A 418 22.07 -11.96 -30.04
CA GLU A 418 21.61 -11.81 -28.67
C GLU A 418 20.20 -12.39 -28.54
N ILE A 419 20.02 -13.27 -27.57
CA ILE A 419 18.73 -13.85 -27.19
C ILE A 419 18.39 -13.32 -25.81
N ILE A 420 17.35 -12.50 -25.75
CA ILE A 420 16.78 -11.98 -24.51
C ILE A 420 15.56 -12.82 -24.19
N VAL A 421 15.60 -13.49 -23.04
CA VAL A 421 14.46 -14.20 -22.46
C VAL A 421 13.95 -13.38 -21.29
N SER A 422 12.69 -12.94 -21.39
CA SER A 422 11.95 -12.41 -20.24
C SER A 422 10.99 -13.46 -19.71
N GLY A 423 10.81 -13.51 -18.39
CA GLY A 423 9.74 -14.29 -17.76
C GLY A 423 8.72 -13.35 -17.14
N THR A 424 7.46 -13.43 -17.57
CA THR A 424 6.32 -12.85 -16.85
C THR A 424 5.57 -13.93 -16.09
N LEU A 425 5.16 -13.66 -14.85
CA LEU A 425 4.15 -14.46 -14.16
C LEU A 425 2.78 -13.98 -14.65
N GLY A 426 2.06 -14.82 -15.38
CA GLY A 426 0.69 -14.52 -15.80
C GLY A 426 -0.29 -14.48 -14.63
N ILE A 427 -1.52 -14.03 -14.90
CA ILE A 427 -2.67 -13.93 -13.95
C ILE A 427 -2.99 -15.29 -13.27
N ASP A 428 -2.52 -16.42 -13.82
CA ASP A 428 -2.64 -17.76 -13.26
C ASP A 428 -1.34 -18.32 -12.62
N ASN A 429 -0.36 -17.46 -12.30
CA ASN A 429 0.97 -17.83 -11.79
C ASN A 429 1.79 -18.73 -12.73
N LYS A 430 1.48 -18.78 -14.04
CA LYS A 430 2.31 -19.51 -15.01
C LYS A 430 3.30 -18.58 -15.71
N PRO A 431 4.57 -19.00 -15.88
CA PRO A 431 5.53 -18.23 -16.66
C PRO A 431 5.12 -18.20 -18.14
N SER A 432 4.97 -17.02 -18.73
CA SER A 432 4.86 -16.84 -20.19
C SER A 432 6.17 -16.22 -20.70
N PRO A 433 7.13 -17.02 -21.20
CA PRO A 433 8.38 -16.47 -21.66
C PRO A 433 8.20 -15.75 -23.01
N VAL A 434 8.67 -14.50 -23.10
CA VAL A 434 8.86 -13.80 -24.38
C VAL A 434 10.33 -13.92 -24.76
N THR A 435 10.60 -14.38 -25.97
CA THR A 435 11.96 -14.48 -26.52
C THR A 435 12.12 -13.45 -27.62
N ILE A 436 13.05 -12.53 -27.45
CA ILE A 436 13.45 -11.55 -28.47
C ILE A 436 14.85 -11.94 -28.93
N SER A 437 15.06 -11.97 -30.25
CA SER A 437 16.37 -12.21 -30.85
C SER A 437 16.79 -11.02 -31.71
N SER A 438 18.01 -10.53 -31.51
CA SER A 438 18.60 -9.46 -32.33
C SER A 438 20.01 -9.83 -32.80
N THR A 439 20.36 -9.51 -34.03
CA THR A 439 21.73 -9.68 -34.54
C THR A 439 22.57 -8.47 -34.12
N ILE A 440 23.54 -8.71 -33.23
CA ILE A 440 24.41 -7.65 -32.67
C ILE A 440 25.79 -7.60 -33.34
N TYR A 441 26.09 -8.57 -34.20
CA TYR A 441 27.29 -8.61 -35.03
C TYR A 441 27.01 -9.42 -36.29
N ASN A 442 27.43 -8.93 -37.46
CA ASN A 442 27.39 -9.66 -38.72
C ASN A 442 28.58 -9.25 -39.59
N GLN A 443 29.42 -10.22 -39.95
CA GLN A 443 30.64 -9.99 -40.73
C GLN A 443 30.88 -11.16 -41.70
N LEU A 444 31.40 -10.86 -42.90
CA LEU A 444 31.88 -11.88 -43.82
C LEU A 444 33.01 -12.70 -43.18
N ARG A 445 33.07 -14.00 -43.44
CA ARG A 445 34.09 -14.87 -42.86
C ARG A 445 35.44 -14.71 -43.56
N GLU A 446 35.43 -14.71 -44.88
CA GLU A 446 36.64 -14.61 -45.69
C GLU A 446 36.37 -13.77 -46.94
N THR A 447 37.34 -12.93 -47.31
CA THR A 447 37.39 -12.28 -48.63
C THR A 447 38.78 -12.45 -49.21
N THR A 448 38.87 -12.74 -50.51
CA THR A 448 40.15 -12.69 -51.24
C THR A 448 40.26 -11.38 -52.00
N GLU A 449 41.38 -10.67 -51.84
CA GLU A 449 41.74 -9.54 -52.69
C GLU A 449 43.03 -9.81 -53.46
N THR A 450 43.17 -9.09 -54.57
CA THR A 450 44.27 -9.25 -55.52
C THR A 450 45.09 -7.97 -55.52
N VAL A 451 46.39 -8.08 -55.20
CA VAL A 451 47.33 -6.97 -55.13
C VAL A 451 48.29 -7.05 -56.32
N ASP A 452 48.29 -6.03 -57.18
CA ASP A 452 49.24 -5.92 -58.29
C ASP A 452 50.56 -5.34 -57.79
N LEU A 453 51.65 -6.11 -57.92
CA LEU A 453 53.00 -5.71 -57.52
C LEU A 453 53.81 -5.12 -58.69
N GLY A 454 53.21 -5.00 -59.88
CA GLY A 454 53.86 -4.55 -61.11
C GLY A 454 54.57 -5.68 -61.87
N ASN A 455 54.98 -5.42 -63.12
CA ASN A 455 55.67 -6.38 -64.00
C ASN A 455 54.94 -7.72 -64.21
N GLY A 456 53.61 -7.73 -64.14
CA GLY A 456 52.80 -8.95 -64.31
C GLY A 456 52.84 -9.92 -63.12
N VAL A 457 53.32 -9.45 -61.97
CA VAL A 457 53.37 -10.19 -60.70
C VAL A 457 52.18 -9.79 -59.84
N THR A 458 51.40 -10.77 -59.40
CA THR A 458 50.19 -10.55 -58.60
C THR A 458 50.25 -11.37 -57.33
N GLU A 459 49.90 -10.76 -56.21
CA GLU A 459 49.80 -11.40 -54.90
C GLU A 459 48.34 -11.52 -54.48
N TYR A 460 47.97 -12.64 -53.86
CA TYR A 460 46.63 -12.87 -53.34
C TYR A 460 46.63 -12.75 -51.83
N HIS A 461 45.79 -11.87 -51.29
CA HIS A 461 45.58 -11.73 -49.85
C HIS A 461 44.24 -12.35 -49.49
N VAL A 462 44.28 -13.34 -48.61
CA VAL A 462 43.08 -13.92 -48.00
C VAL A 462 42.87 -13.26 -46.64
N LEU A 463 41.78 -12.49 -46.51
CA LEU A 463 41.39 -11.79 -45.31
C LEU A 463 40.36 -12.63 -44.55
N ASP A 464 40.76 -13.18 -43.41
CA ASP A 464 39.91 -13.96 -42.49
C ASP A 464 39.47 -13.05 -41.34
N TYR A 465 38.15 -12.87 -41.18
CA TYR A 465 37.57 -11.95 -40.20
C TYR A 465 36.98 -12.71 -39.02
N PHE A 466 37.23 -12.22 -37.79
CA PHE A 466 36.65 -12.81 -36.58
C PHE A 466 36.26 -11.74 -35.55
N PRO A 467 35.20 -12.01 -34.76
CA PRO A 467 34.71 -11.07 -33.77
C PRO A 467 35.66 -10.95 -32.57
N VAL A 468 35.81 -9.72 -32.06
CA VAL A 468 36.56 -9.43 -30.83
C VAL A 468 35.68 -8.60 -29.90
N PRO A 469 35.55 -8.97 -28.60
CA PRO A 469 34.79 -8.17 -27.64
C PRO A 469 35.33 -6.74 -27.51
N GLN A 470 34.43 -5.77 -27.37
CA GLN A 470 34.75 -4.37 -27.10
C GLN A 470 34.08 -3.90 -25.81
N ASP A 471 34.57 -2.78 -25.27
CA ASP A 471 34.00 -2.10 -24.09
C ASP A 471 32.94 -1.05 -24.49
N ASP A 472 32.33 -1.21 -25.68
CA ASP A 472 31.19 -0.42 -26.14
C ASP A 472 29.91 -1.24 -25.91
N LYS A 473 28.94 -0.69 -25.18
CA LYS A 473 27.67 -1.36 -24.89
C LYS A 473 26.72 -1.36 -26.10
N GLU A 474 26.82 -0.40 -27.00
CA GLU A 474 25.98 -0.33 -28.20
C GLU A 474 26.54 -1.21 -29.33
N HIS A 475 27.86 -1.42 -29.36
CA HIS A 475 28.56 -2.28 -30.32
C HIS A 475 29.55 -3.21 -29.61
N PRO A 476 29.07 -4.25 -28.91
CA PRO A 476 29.89 -5.08 -28.01
C PRO A 476 30.93 -5.95 -28.72
N TYR A 477 30.90 -6.00 -30.05
CA TYR A 477 31.85 -6.75 -30.87
C TYR A 477 32.38 -5.90 -32.02
N GLY A 478 33.70 -5.87 -32.17
CA GLY A 478 34.39 -5.36 -33.35
C GLY A 478 34.92 -6.49 -34.23
N THR A 479 35.46 -6.14 -35.40
CA THR A 479 36.08 -7.09 -36.34
C THR A 479 37.60 -7.01 -36.26
N SER A 480 38.26 -8.16 -36.08
CA SER A 480 39.70 -8.31 -36.31
C SER A 480 39.93 -9.09 -37.60
N THR A 481 41.01 -8.76 -38.30
CA THR A 481 41.34 -9.33 -39.61
C THR A 481 42.70 -10.00 -39.56
N LYS A 482 42.76 -11.26 -39.98
CA LYS A 482 44.01 -11.97 -40.24
C LYS A 482 44.23 -12.04 -41.75
N ILE A 483 45.41 -11.62 -42.20
CA ILE A 483 45.78 -11.64 -43.62
C ILE A 483 46.72 -12.81 -43.86
N ILE A 484 46.36 -13.69 -44.79
CA ILE A 484 47.24 -14.74 -45.32
C ILE A 484 47.64 -14.33 -46.74
N THR A 485 48.93 -14.19 -46.94
CA THR A 485 49.50 -13.74 -48.20
C THR A 485 50.02 -14.92 -49.02
N TYR A 486 49.55 -15.04 -50.27
CA TYR A 486 50.03 -16.02 -51.24
C TYR A 486 50.78 -15.29 -52.35
N SER A 487 52.10 -15.33 -52.28
CA SER A 487 52.97 -14.78 -53.31
C SER A 487 53.06 -15.74 -54.51
N PRO A 488 53.19 -15.21 -55.73
CA PRO A 488 53.34 -16.03 -56.93
C PRO A 488 54.68 -16.77 -56.92
N PRO A 489 54.80 -17.92 -57.63
CA PRO A 489 56.06 -18.64 -57.72
C PRO A 489 57.18 -17.76 -58.33
N PRO A 490 58.45 -17.98 -57.96
CA PRO A 490 59.56 -17.15 -58.44
C PRO A 490 59.60 -17.09 -59.97
N VAL A 491 59.66 -15.89 -60.52
CA VAL A 491 59.79 -15.68 -61.97
C VAL A 491 61.10 -16.32 -62.41
N THR A 492 61.02 -17.43 -63.15
CA THR A 492 62.21 -18.10 -63.69
C THR A 492 62.71 -17.29 -64.89
N ILE A 493 63.70 -16.43 -64.67
CA ILE A 493 64.36 -15.72 -65.77
C ILE A 493 65.15 -16.76 -66.57
N THR A 494 64.61 -17.18 -67.72
CA THR A 494 65.38 -17.98 -68.68
C THR A 494 66.23 -16.99 -69.47
N ALA A 495 67.46 -16.75 -69.03
CA ALA A 495 68.41 -15.95 -69.79
C ALA A 495 68.65 -16.64 -71.13
N THR A 496 68.05 -16.10 -72.19
CA THR A 496 68.36 -16.51 -73.56
C THR A 496 69.59 -15.69 -73.96
N THR A 497 70.77 -16.30 -73.94
CA THR A 497 71.99 -15.66 -74.46
C THR A 497 71.89 -15.57 -75.98
N ALA A 498 71.39 -14.44 -76.48
CA ALA A 498 71.58 -14.05 -77.88
C ALA A 498 73.01 -13.52 -78.08
N ALA A 499 73.60 -13.78 -79.25
CA ALA A 499 75.03 -13.61 -79.54
C ALA A 499 75.54 -12.15 -79.61
N ASP A 500 74.69 -11.15 -79.36
CA ASP A 500 75.04 -9.73 -79.49
C ASP A 500 74.74 -8.93 -78.20
N TYR A 501 74.99 -9.53 -77.03
CA TYR A 501 75.00 -8.77 -75.78
C TYR A 501 76.38 -8.15 -75.56
N VAL A 502 76.48 -6.84 -75.80
CA VAL A 502 77.60 -6.00 -75.36
C VAL A 502 77.18 -5.30 -74.08
N GLU A 503 77.76 -5.74 -72.97
CA GLU A 503 77.70 -5.07 -71.68
C GLU A 503 78.51 -3.77 -71.79
N THR A 504 77.83 -2.62 -71.74
CA THR A 504 78.49 -1.35 -71.43
C THR A 504 78.21 -1.04 -69.97
N ASP A 505 79.16 -1.37 -69.10
CA ASP A 505 79.28 -0.76 -67.78
C ASP A 505 79.30 0.78 -67.94
N TRP A 506 78.59 1.53 -67.10
CA TRP A 506 79.06 2.37 -65.98
C TRP A 506 77.88 3.37 -65.77
N ILE A 507 77.32 3.74 -64.61
CA ILE A 507 77.61 3.72 -63.15
C ILE A 507 76.27 3.66 -62.41
#